data_AF-A0A2K4WWN9-F1
#
_entry.id   AF-A0A2K4WWN9-F1
#
_cell.length_a   1.000
_cell.length_b   1.000
_cell.length_c   1.000
_cell.angle_alpha   90.00
_cell.angle_beta   90.00
_cell.angle_gamma   90.00
#
_symmetry.space_group_name_H-M   'P 1'
#
loop_
_entity.id
_entity.type
_entity.pdbx_description
1 polymer ?
#
loop_
_entity_poly.entity_id
_entity_poly.type
_entity_poly.pdbx_seq_one_letter_code
_entity_poly.pdbx_strand_id
1 'polypeptide(L)'
;MQSSSQLFPVALISAERRGDLVEDVYRLKPANSPDPSVELVVTRLGLVDQPDVRGIPVILLHGSFSNRRFWYSPKGIGLGPYLARAGYDVWIPEMRGHGLSARNQNYRANCVADYARFDVPAIAAFVCEQSGQIPHWMGHSLGGTTLAAALGGQYLGPPTAASVALFGSQVSRTYWPLKIPPLQWSARLLLRSFEHVSGPRFKRGPEDEPIGLVLESLRWHGLFGRFGERDNNWWAA
;
A
#
# COMPACT_ATOMS: atom_id res chain seq x y z
N MET A 1 -22.10 6.47 -15.35
CA MET A 1 -21.90 5.69 -14.11
C MET A 1 -21.80 6.66 -12.96
N GLN A 2 -22.64 6.52 -11.93
CA GLN A 2 -22.50 7.29 -10.70
C GLN A 2 -21.27 6.79 -9.94
N SER A 3 -20.51 7.71 -9.34
CA SER A 3 -19.35 7.38 -8.51
C SER A 3 -19.81 6.56 -7.29
N SER A 4 -19.10 5.49 -6.95
CA SER A 4 -19.38 4.71 -5.74
C SER A 4 -18.99 5.43 -4.44
N SER A 5 -18.39 6.62 -4.54
CA SER A 5 -17.94 7.45 -3.43
C SER A 5 -18.35 8.90 -3.62
N GLN A 6 -18.67 9.58 -2.52
CA GLN A 6 -18.92 11.02 -2.45
C GLN A 6 -17.62 11.82 -2.25
N LEU A 7 -16.53 11.17 -1.85
CA LEU A 7 -15.26 11.81 -1.50
C LEU A 7 -14.42 12.15 -2.75
N PHE A 8 -14.36 11.22 -3.69
CA PHE A 8 -13.62 11.35 -4.94
C PHE A 8 -14.15 10.34 -5.97
N PRO A 9 -13.81 10.45 -7.26
CA PRO A 9 -14.28 9.51 -8.27
C PRO A 9 -13.84 8.07 -7.97
N VAL A 10 -14.81 7.17 -7.83
CA VAL A 10 -14.60 5.73 -7.68
C VAL A 10 -15.45 4.97 -8.68
N ALA A 11 -14.86 4.00 -9.36
CA ALA A 11 -15.56 3.10 -10.27
C ALA A 11 -15.37 1.64 -9.84
N LEU A 12 -16.48 0.89 -9.73
CA LEU A 12 -16.44 -0.57 -9.70
C LEU A 12 -16.05 -1.07 -11.10
N ILE A 13 -14.87 -1.67 -11.23
CA ILE A 13 -14.31 -2.09 -12.52
C ILE A 13 -14.46 -3.60 -12.76
N SER A 14 -14.67 -4.40 -11.70
CA SER A 14 -15.01 -5.82 -11.81
C SER A 14 -15.77 -6.26 -10.57
N ALA A 15 -16.67 -7.23 -10.73
CA ALA A 15 -17.39 -7.92 -9.66
C ALA A 15 -17.51 -9.40 -10.08
N GLU A 16 -16.66 -10.25 -9.51
CA GLU A 16 -16.53 -11.64 -9.94
C GLU A 16 -16.81 -12.61 -8.80
N ARG A 17 -17.57 -13.67 -9.09
CA ARG A 17 -17.73 -14.79 -8.15
C ARG A 17 -16.49 -15.70 -8.22
N ARG A 18 -15.94 -16.02 -7.05
CA ARG A 18 -14.79 -16.92 -6.85
C ARG A 18 -15.16 -18.01 -5.85
N GLY A 19 -15.95 -18.98 -6.31
CA GLY A 19 -16.47 -20.06 -5.45
C GLY A 19 -17.53 -19.53 -4.48
N ASP A 20 -17.20 -19.55 -3.19
CA ASP A 20 -17.99 -19.01 -2.08
C ASP A 20 -17.75 -17.52 -1.84
N LEU A 21 -16.77 -16.91 -2.53
CA LEU A 21 -16.41 -15.51 -2.40
C LEU A 21 -16.93 -14.65 -3.57
N VAL A 22 -17.12 -13.37 -3.30
CA VAL A 22 -17.29 -12.29 -4.28
C VAL A 22 -16.06 -11.38 -4.23
N GLU A 23 -15.46 -11.13 -5.39
CA GLU A 23 -14.33 -10.22 -5.59
C GLU A 23 -14.83 -8.95 -6.28
N ASP A 24 -15.03 -7.89 -5.50
CA ASP A 24 -15.37 -6.55 -6.03
C ASP A 24 -14.10 -5.72 -6.16
N VAL A 25 -13.87 -5.13 -7.33
CA VAL A 25 -12.64 -4.38 -7.61
C VAL A 25 -13.00 -2.93 -7.88
N TYR A 26 -12.58 -2.04 -6.97
CA TYR A 26 -12.83 -0.61 -7.05
C TYR A 26 -11.57 0.12 -7.51
N ARG A 27 -11.71 1.02 -8.48
CA ARG A 27 -10.67 1.94 -8.89
C ARG A 27 -10.97 3.32 -8.31
N LEU A 28 -10.04 3.83 -7.52
CA LEU A 28 -10.08 5.12 -6.85
C LEU A 28 -9.23 6.12 -7.62
N LYS A 29 -9.72 7.36 -7.76
CA LYS A 29 -8.97 8.49 -8.33
C LYS A 29 -8.95 9.66 -7.33
N PRO A 30 -8.14 9.59 -6.26
CA PRO A 30 -8.19 10.57 -5.18
C PRO A 30 -7.75 11.98 -5.60
N ALA A 31 -6.87 12.09 -6.60
CA ALA A 31 -6.28 13.36 -7.08
C ALA A 31 -5.73 14.25 -5.95
N ASN A 32 -5.22 13.65 -4.88
CA ASN A 32 -4.80 14.32 -3.64
C ASN A 32 -3.28 14.48 -3.50
N SER A 33 -2.51 14.07 -4.51
CA SER A 33 -1.05 14.14 -4.53
C SER A 33 -0.57 15.11 -5.62
N PRO A 34 0.71 15.56 -5.59
CA PRO A 34 1.28 16.38 -6.67
C PRO A 34 1.18 15.76 -8.07
N ASP A 35 1.04 14.43 -8.15
CA ASP A 35 0.67 13.73 -9.38
C ASP A 35 -0.83 13.37 -9.34
N PRO A 36 -1.71 14.08 -10.06
CA PRO A 36 -3.13 13.80 -10.07
C PRO A 36 -3.49 12.56 -10.90
N SER A 37 -2.53 12.00 -11.64
CA SER A 37 -2.75 10.78 -12.44
C SER A 37 -2.68 9.50 -11.59
N VAL A 38 -2.47 9.61 -10.28
CA VAL A 38 -2.44 8.47 -9.37
C VAL A 38 -3.82 7.80 -9.30
N GLU A 39 -3.84 6.51 -9.65
CA GLU A 39 -5.00 5.64 -9.50
C GLU A 39 -4.63 4.49 -8.56
N LEU A 40 -5.53 4.17 -7.64
CA LEU A 40 -5.39 3.04 -6.71
C LEU A 40 -6.52 2.06 -6.95
N VAL A 41 -6.24 0.78 -6.85
CA VAL A 41 -7.25 -0.29 -6.88
C VAL A 41 -7.37 -0.90 -5.50
N VAL A 42 -8.61 -1.06 -5.06
CA VAL A 42 -8.96 -1.74 -3.81
C VAL A 42 -9.89 -2.90 -4.15
N THR A 43 -9.46 -4.11 -3.83
CA THR A 43 -10.28 -5.31 -3.95
C THR A 43 -10.98 -5.60 -2.63
N ARG A 44 -12.30 -5.75 -2.65
CA ARG A 44 -13.08 -6.25 -1.52
C ARG A 44 -13.37 -7.74 -1.71
N LEU A 45 -13.20 -8.53 -0.67
CA LEU A 45 -13.64 -9.93 -0.63
C LEU A 45 -14.84 -10.06 0.31
N GLY A 46 -15.99 -10.46 -0.24
CA GLY A 46 -17.20 -10.79 0.51
C GLY A 46 -17.61 -12.26 0.32
N LEU A 47 -18.63 -12.72 1.05
CA LEU A 47 -19.24 -14.04 0.86
C LEU A 47 -20.45 -13.94 -0.08
N VAL A 48 -20.58 -14.91 -1.00
CA VAL A 48 -21.69 -14.96 -1.97
C VAL A 48 -23.05 -15.08 -1.29
N ASP A 49 -23.13 -15.89 -0.24
CA ASP A 49 -24.39 -16.17 0.46
C ASP A 49 -24.80 -15.03 1.42
N GLN A 50 -23.92 -14.03 1.60
CA GLN A 50 -24.13 -12.90 2.50
C GLN A 50 -23.60 -11.59 1.86
N PRO A 51 -24.11 -11.20 0.68
CA PRO A 51 -23.53 -10.09 -0.09
C PRO A 51 -23.66 -8.74 0.64
N ASP A 52 -24.71 -8.59 1.45
CA ASP A 52 -25.05 -7.36 2.17
C ASP A 52 -24.50 -7.30 3.60
N VAL A 53 -23.99 -8.43 4.14
CA VAL A 53 -23.43 -8.46 5.50
C VAL A 53 -22.04 -7.84 5.47
N ARG A 54 -21.92 -6.69 6.14
CA ARG A 54 -20.66 -5.95 6.29
C ARG A 54 -20.09 -6.25 7.67
N GLY A 55 -19.15 -7.20 7.72
CA GLY A 55 -18.36 -7.49 8.92
C GLY A 55 -17.49 -6.31 9.35
N ILE A 56 -16.63 -6.53 10.34
CA ILE A 56 -15.63 -5.54 10.75
C ILE A 56 -14.61 -5.37 9.61
N PRO A 57 -14.34 -4.14 9.14
CA PRO A 57 -13.44 -3.93 8.01
C PRO A 57 -11.97 -4.20 8.37
N VAL A 58 -11.29 -4.96 7.53
CA VAL A 58 -9.86 -5.26 7.65
C VAL A 58 -9.16 -4.92 6.33
N ILE A 59 -8.15 -4.06 6.40
CA ILE A 59 -7.33 -3.67 5.25
C ILE A 59 -6.00 -4.42 5.25
N LEU A 60 -5.71 -5.13 4.16
CA LEU A 60 -4.49 -5.94 3.98
C LEU A 60 -3.53 -5.27 2.97
N LEU A 61 -2.46 -4.64 3.47
CA LEU A 61 -1.52 -3.87 2.66
C LEU A 61 -0.27 -4.69 2.29
N HIS A 62 -0.08 -4.94 1.00
CA HIS A 62 1.01 -5.77 0.50
C HIS A 62 2.41 -5.14 0.68
N GLY A 63 3.43 -5.98 0.60
CA GLY A 63 4.83 -5.56 0.65
C GLY A 63 5.42 -5.26 -0.74
N SER A 64 6.74 -5.09 -0.77
CA SER A 64 7.43 -4.76 -2.01
C SER A 64 7.35 -5.85 -3.07
N PHE A 65 7.42 -5.44 -4.34
CA PHE A 65 7.38 -6.32 -5.52
C PHE A 65 6.15 -7.22 -5.56
N SER A 66 5.06 -6.80 -4.92
CA SER A 66 3.89 -7.63 -4.66
C SER A 66 2.60 -6.88 -4.94
N ASN A 67 1.48 -7.60 -4.87
CA ASN A 67 0.15 -7.08 -5.17
C ASN A 67 -0.89 -7.84 -4.33
N ARG A 68 -2.18 -7.71 -4.64
CA ARG A 68 -3.26 -8.37 -3.89
C ARG A 68 -3.12 -9.90 -3.80
N ARG A 69 -2.47 -10.53 -4.78
CA ARG A 69 -2.29 -11.99 -4.85
C ARG A 69 -1.35 -12.55 -3.79
N PHE A 70 -0.62 -11.69 -3.07
CA PHE A 70 0.08 -12.09 -1.85
C PHE A 70 -0.89 -12.57 -0.77
N TRP A 71 -2.04 -11.89 -0.64
CA TRP A 71 -3.02 -12.18 0.41
C TRP A 71 -3.96 -13.32 0.03
N TYR A 72 -4.07 -13.64 -1.26
CA TYR A 72 -4.89 -14.74 -1.74
C TYR A 72 -4.59 -15.20 -3.18
N SER A 73 -4.83 -16.48 -3.42
CA SER A 73 -4.78 -17.08 -4.74
C SER A 73 -6.13 -17.00 -5.47
N PRO A 74 -6.15 -17.15 -6.82
CA PRO A 74 -7.40 -17.26 -7.58
C PRO A 74 -8.32 -18.42 -7.16
N LYS A 75 -7.79 -19.40 -6.42
CA LYS A 75 -8.54 -20.53 -5.86
C LYS A 75 -9.20 -20.20 -4.51
N GLY A 76 -9.16 -18.95 -4.05
CA GLY A 76 -9.76 -18.55 -2.77
C GLY A 76 -9.01 -19.09 -1.55
N ILE A 77 -7.69 -19.27 -1.67
CA ILE A 77 -6.82 -19.70 -0.57
C ILE A 77 -5.92 -18.52 -0.18
N GLY A 78 -5.82 -18.22 1.11
CA GLY A 78 -4.98 -17.18 1.68
C GLY A 78 -5.63 -16.50 2.88
N LEU A 79 -4.93 -15.53 3.48
CA LEU A 79 -5.43 -14.81 4.65
C LEU A 79 -6.71 -14.03 4.33
N GLY A 80 -6.81 -13.41 3.15
CA GLY A 80 -8.00 -12.66 2.76
C GLY A 80 -9.28 -13.52 2.75
N PRO A 81 -9.32 -14.62 1.97
CA PRO A 81 -10.39 -15.60 1.99
C PRO A 81 -10.70 -16.18 3.37
N TYR A 82 -9.66 -16.47 4.17
CA TYR A 82 -9.84 -16.97 5.53
C TYR A 82 -10.61 -15.96 6.41
N LEU A 83 -10.19 -14.68 6.39
CA LEU A 83 -10.86 -13.61 7.15
C LEU A 83 -12.28 -13.36 6.65
N ALA A 84 -12.51 -13.36 5.33
CA ALA A 84 -13.84 -13.21 4.76
C ALA A 84 -14.79 -14.33 5.22
N ARG A 85 -14.32 -15.59 5.21
CA ARG A 85 -15.07 -16.75 5.74
C ARG A 85 -15.29 -16.70 7.25
N ALA A 86 -14.41 -16.02 7.98
CA ALA A 86 -14.57 -15.74 9.40
C ALA A 86 -15.52 -14.56 9.70
N GLY A 87 -16.11 -13.94 8.67
CA GLY A 87 -17.09 -12.87 8.81
C GLY A 87 -16.52 -11.46 8.85
N TYR A 88 -15.25 -11.25 8.48
CA TYR A 88 -14.67 -9.90 8.33
C TYR A 88 -14.98 -9.32 6.94
N ASP A 89 -15.03 -7.99 6.85
CA ASP A 89 -15.14 -7.27 5.58
C ASP A 89 -13.73 -6.95 5.06
N VAL A 90 -13.22 -7.76 4.12
CA VAL A 90 -11.79 -7.72 3.77
C VAL A 90 -11.55 -6.81 2.58
N TRP A 91 -10.63 -5.85 2.73
CA TRP A 91 -10.21 -4.89 1.72
C TRP A 91 -8.72 -5.02 1.43
N ILE A 92 -8.35 -5.13 0.17
CA ILE A 92 -6.98 -5.43 -0.29
C ILE A 92 -6.58 -4.37 -1.31
N PRO A 93 -6.02 -3.23 -0.86
CA PRO A 93 -5.48 -2.21 -1.74
C PRO A 93 -4.21 -2.69 -2.46
N GLU A 94 -4.03 -2.23 -3.69
CA GLU A 94 -2.81 -2.34 -4.47
C GLU A 94 -2.20 -0.94 -4.61
N MET A 95 -0.93 -0.78 -4.21
CA MET A 95 -0.26 0.52 -4.21
C MET A 95 -0.06 1.05 -5.64
N ARG A 96 0.08 2.37 -5.80
CA ARG A 96 0.25 3.00 -7.11
C ARG A 96 1.34 2.30 -7.94
N GLY A 97 0.98 1.92 -9.18
CA GLY A 97 1.84 1.17 -10.09
C GLY A 97 2.06 -0.32 -9.79
N HIS A 98 1.27 -0.92 -8.89
CA HIS A 98 1.29 -2.36 -8.60
C HIS A 98 -0.04 -3.02 -8.96
N GLY A 99 0.00 -4.24 -9.48
CA GLY A 99 -1.19 -5.05 -9.72
C GLY A 99 -2.15 -4.37 -10.69
N LEU A 100 -3.39 -4.09 -10.28
CA LEU A 100 -4.35 -3.36 -11.11
C LEU A 100 -4.26 -1.83 -10.98
N SER A 101 -3.49 -1.31 -10.02
CA SER A 101 -3.21 0.12 -9.90
C SER A 101 -2.25 0.55 -11.00
N ALA A 102 -2.73 1.36 -11.95
CA ALA A 102 -1.94 1.80 -13.09
C ALA A 102 -0.69 2.59 -12.65
N ARG A 103 0.36 2.54 -13.48
CA ARG A 103 1.52 3.42 -13.31
C ARG A 103 1.09 4.87 -13.59
N ASN A 104 1.33 5.73 -12.62
CA ASN A 104 1.12 7.17 -12.74
C ASN A 104 2.21 7.84 -13.59
N GLN A 105 1.97 9.09 -14.02
CA GLN A 105 2.89 9.83 -14.88
C GLN A 105 4.27 10.01 -14.24
N ASN A 106 4.31 10.26 -12.94
CA ASN A 106 5.55 10.41 -12.19
C ASN A 106 5.91 9.14 -11.40
N TYR A 107 5.67 7.95 -11.98
CA TYR A 107 5.90 6.66 -11.32
C TYR A 107 7.29 6.54 -10.70
N ARG A 108 8.34 6.96 -11.42
CA ARG A 108 9.74 6.95 -10.95
C ARG A 108 9.94 7.66 -9.60
N ALA A 109 9.19 8.72 -9.33
CA ALA A 109 9.35 9.53 -8.13
C ALA A 109 8.60 8.99 -6.90
N ASN A 110 7.69 8.01 -7.11
CA ASN A 110 6.92 7.43 -6.02
C ASN A 110 7.82 6.90 -4.91
N CYS A 111 7.47 7.22 -3.67
CA CYS A 111 8.19 6.80 -2.47
C CYS A 111 7.23 6.43 -1.33
N VAL A 112 7.78 5.93 -0.21
CA VAL A 112 6.98 5.54 0.97
C VAL A 112 6.31 6.76 1.59
N ALA A 113 6.94 7.93 1.53
CA ALA A 113 6.30 9.16 2.00
C ALA A 113 5.01 9.46 1.23
N ASP A 114 5.00 9.29 -0.10
CA ASP A 114 3.78 9.49 -0.90
C ASP A 114 2.70 8.47 -0.55
N TYR A 115 3.11 7.21 -0.37
CA TYR A 115 2.21 6.12 0.02
C TYR A 115 1.55 6.41 1.38
N ALA A 116 2.34 6.82 2.36
CA ALA A 116 1.89 7.11 3.70
C ALA A 116 1.01 8.37 3.77
N ARG A 117 1.40 9.43 3.04
CA ARG A 117 0.76 10.75 3.11
C ARG A 117 -0.50 10.86 2.27
N PHE A 118 -0.55 10.21 1.11
CA PHE A 118 -1.64 10.40 0.14
C PHE A 118 -2.47 9.14 -0.08
N ASP A 119 -1.82 7.97 -0.22
CA ASP A 119 -2.53 6.75 -0.60
C ASP A 119 -3.26 6.13 0.59
N VAL A 120 -2.57 5.95 1.72
CA VAL A 120 -3.15 5.36 2.95
C VAL A 120 -4.39 6.12 3.40
N PRO A 121 -4.41 7.47 3.52
CA PRO A 121 -5.60 8.21 3.92
C PRO A 121 -6.75 8.09 2.90
N ALA A 122 -6.45 8.07 1.60
CA ALA A 122 -7.48 7.91 0.56
C ALA A 122 -8.14 6.52 0.63
N ILE A 123 -7.34 5.47 0.81
CA ILE A 123 -7.83 4.11 1.03
C ILE A 123 -8.66 4.05 2.32
N ALA A 124 -8.16 4.63 3.41
CA ALA A 124 -8.87 4.67 4.69
C ALA A 124 -10.24 5.34 4.55
N ALA A 125 -10.29 6.50 3.92
CA ALA A 125 -11.51 7.29 3.76
C ALA A 125 -12.54 6.54 2.91
N PHE A 126 -12.11 5.92 1.80
CA PHE A 126 -12.99 5.09 0.99
C PHE A 126 -13.54 3.88 1.78
N VAL A 127 -12.69 3.13 2.49
CA VAL A 127 -13.15 1.96 3.25
C VAL A 127 -14.09 2.38 4.39
N CYS A 128 -13.80 3.48 5.09
CA CYS A 128 -14.68 4.02 6.13
C CYS A 128 -16.05 4.42 5.55
N GLU A 129 -16.08 5.07 4.39
CA GLU A 129 -17.32 5.45 3.71
C GLU A 129 -18.14 4.21 3.32
N GLN A 130 -17.51 3.19 2.75
CA GLN A 130 -18.22 1.99 2.27
C GLN A 130 -18.68 1.07 3.39
N SER A 131 -17.93 0.99 4.49
CA SER A 131 -18.21 0.08 5.60
C SER A 131 -18.97 0.73 6.75
N GLY A 132 -18.97 2.06 6.85
CA GLY A 132 -19.49 2.81 7.99
C GLY A 132 -18.71 2.59 9.29
N GLN A 133 -17.52 1.97 9.23
CA GLN A 133 -16.73 1.54 10.38
C GLN A 133 -15.26 1.92 10.22
N ILE A 134 -14.54 1.99 11.34
CA ILE A 134 -13.10 2.27 11.35
C ILE A 134 -12.34 0.94 11.16
N PRO A 135 -11.46 0.82 10.15
CA PRO A 135 -10.82 -0.45 9.81
C PRO A 135 -9.65 -0.83 10.71
N HIS A 136 -9.42 -2.13 10.83
CA HIS A 136 -8.14 -2.69 11.27
C HIS A 136 -7.18 -2.80 10.09
N TRP A 137 -5.91 -2.48 10.29
CA TRP A 137 -4.89 -2.55 9.25
C TRP A 137 -3.89 -3.66 9.52
N MET A 138 -3.52 -4.39 8.47
CA MET A 138 -2.42 -5.36 8.50
C MET A 138 -1.47 -5.05 7.34
N GLY A 139 -0.19 -4.81 7.65
CA GLY A 139 0.83 -4.54 6.64
C GLY A 139 1.94 -5.57 6.67
N HIS A 140 2.33 -6.07 5.50
CA HIS A 140 3.48 -6.96 5.36
C HIS A 140 4.68 -6.23 4.73
N SER A 141 5.89 -6.42 5.27
CA SER A 141 7.13 -5.87 4.72
C SER A 141 7.01 -4.36 4.46
N LEU A 142 7.21 -3.88 3.23
CA LEU A 142 7.03 -2.48 2.85
C LEU A 142 5.64 -1.94 3.20
N GLY A 143 4.57 -2.72 3.07
CA GLY A 143 3.23 -2.31 3.46
C GLY A 143 3.16 -1.92 4.93
N GLY A 144 3.74 -2.72 5.83
CA GLY A 144 3.80 -2.35 7.23
C GLY A 144 4.79 -1.20 7.52
N THR A 145 5.87 -1.05 6.75
CA THR A 145 6.73 0.15 6.83
C THR A 145 5.95 1.41 6.43
N THR A 146 5.11 1.35 5.40
CA THR A 146 4.21 2.42 4.99
C THR A 146 3.20 2.75 6.09
N LEU A 147 2.62 1.75 6.77
CA LEU A 147 1.71 1.99 7.91
C LEU A 147 2.44 2.64 9.09
N ALA A 148 3.66 2.21 9.40
CA ALA A 148 4.49 2.84 10.43
C ALA A 148 4.82 4.30 10.06
N ALA A 149 5.13 4.58 8.80
CA ALA A 149 5.32 5.93 8.28
C ALA A 149 4.04 6.77 8.38
N ALA A 150 2.88 6.18 8.07
CA ALA A 150 1.60 6.88 8.14
C ALA A 150 1.21 7.23 9.59
N LEU A 151 1.46 6.33 10.55
CA LEU A 151 1.27 6.59 11.97
C LEU A 151 2.24 7.66 12.48
N GLY A 152 3.54 7.50 12.23
CA GLY A 152 4.57 8.47 12.66
C GLY A 152 4.45 9.83 11.98
N GLY A 153 3.89 9.86 10.77
CA GLY A 153 3.56 11.07 10.03
C GLY A 153 2.21 11.69 10.40
N GLN A 154 1.43 11.05 11.28
CA GLN A 154 0.06 11.44 11.65
C GLN A 154 -0.92 11.50 10.47
N TYR A 155 -0.65 10.73 9.42
CA TYR A 155 -1.54 10.54 8.27
C TYR A 155 -2.58 9.43 8.51
N LEU A 156 -2.29 8.52 9.46
CA LEU A 156 -3.20 7.48 9.95
C LEU A 156 -3.33 7.62 11.47
N GLY A 157 -4.55 7.46 12.00
CA GLY A 157 -4.79 7.62 13.44
C GLY A 157 -6.15 7.08 13.88
N PRO A 158 -6.59 7.37 15.12
CA PRO A 158 -7.81 6.80 15.70
C PRO A 158 -9.09 6.96 14.84
N PRO A 159 -9.31 8.05 14.08
CA PRO A 159 -10.48 8.17 13.21
C PRO A 159 -10.48 7.22 12.00
N THR A 160 -9.32 6.68 11.61
CA THR A 160 -9.12 5.95 10.35
C THR A 160 -8.42 4.59 10.51
N ALA A 161 -8.00 4.25 11.73
CA ALA A 161 -7.43 2.96 12.09
C ALA A 161 -7.80 2.56 13.53
N ALA A 162 -8.55 1.45 13.66
CA ALA A 162 -8.92 0.88 14.95
C ALA A 162 -7.73 0.12 15.59
N SER A 163 -6.92 -0.55 14.76
CA SER A 163 -5.63 -1.10 15.16
C SER A 163 -4.72 -1.29 13.94
N VAL A 164 -3.43 -1.49 14.19
CA VAL A 164 -2.43 -1.75 13.14
C VAL A 164 -1.55 -2.93 13.56
N ALA A 165 -1.47 -3.95 12.69
CA ALA A 165 -0.58 -5.11 12.83
C ALA A 165 0.48 -5.10 11.74
N LEU A 166 1.75 -5.30 12.11
CA LEU A 166 2.91 -5.23 11.22
C LEU A 166 3.60 -6.60 11.14
N PHE A 167 3.75 -7.14 9.93
CA PHE A 167 4.35 -8.45 9.68
C PHE A 167 5.65 -8.32 8.88
N GLY A 168 6.79 -8.62 9.50
CA GLY A 168 8.09 -8.59 8.82
C GLY A 168 8.49 -7.19 8.32
N SER A 169 8.00 -6.13 8.97
CA SER A 169 8.21 -4.74 8.55
C SER A 169 9.39 -4.12 9.30
N GLN A 170 10.58 -4.24 8.71
CA GLN A 170 11.82 -3.80 9.32
C GLN A 170 12.41 -2.60 8.55
N VAL A 171 12.76 -1.55 9.28
CA VAL A 171 13.67 -0.49 8.80
C VAL A 171 15.00 -0.69 9.52
N SER A 172 15.86 -1.53 8.93
CA SER A 172 17.09 -1.97 9.57
C SER A 172 18.18 -0.91 9.54
N ARG A 173 18.78 -0.55 10.68
CA ARG A 173 19.94 0.37 10.71
C ARG A 173 21.27 -0.32 10.42
N THR A 174 21.26 -1.62 10.12
CA THR A 174 22.46 -2.48 10.06
C THR A 174 23.27 -2.33 8.78
N TYR A 175 22.79 -1.59 7.77
CA TYR A 175 23.53 -1.35 6.52
C TYR A 175 24.65 -0.32 6.69
N TRP A 176 25.64 -0.66 7.53
CA TRP A 176 26.78 0.21 7.85
C TRP A 176 27.57 0.72 6.62
N PRO A 177 27.71 -0.02 5.49
CA PRO A 177 28.43 0.52 4.34
C PRO A 177 27.72 1.74 3.74
N LEU A 178 26.38 1.80 3.80
CA LEU A 178 25.61 2.94 3.32
C LEU A 178 25.78 4.19 4.19
N LYS A 179 26.38 4.07 5.38
CA LYS A 179 26.79 5.21 6.21
C LYS A 179 28.06 5.88 5.69
N ILE A 180 28.79 5.28 4.73
CA ILE A 180 29.95 5.88 4.08
C ILE A 180 29.45 6.80 2.94
N PRO A 181 29.55 8.14 3.05
CA PRO A 181 28.90 9.04 2.10
C PRO A 181 29.32 8.83 0.64
N PRO A 182 30.61 8.65 0.30
CA PRO A 182 31.00 8.34 -1.08
C PRO A 182 30.29 7.11 -1.66
N LEU A 183 30.18 6.03 -0.89
CA LEU A 183 29.52 4.79 -1.35
C LEU A 183 28.02 5.01 -1.59
N GLN A 184 27.36 5.69 -0.64
CA GLN A 184 25.94 6.03 -0.75
C GLN A 184 25.67 6.95 -1.94
N TRP A 185 26.51 7.98 -2.15
CA TRP A 185 26.36 8.93 -3.24
C TRP A 185 26.60 8.27 -4.60
N SER A 186 27.61 7.41 -4.73
CA SER A 186 27.84 6.63 -5.94
C SER A 186 26.66 5.71 -6.24
N ALA A 187 26.15 4.99 -5.23
CA ALA A 187 24.95 4.15 -5.40
C ALA A 187 23.75 4.98 -5.86
N ARG A 188 23.50 6.13 -5.23
CA ARG A 188 22.42 7.05 -5.61
C ARG A 188 22.59 7.58 -7.03
N LEU A 189 23.82 7.93 -7.42
CA LEU A 189 24.16 8.45 -8.75
C LEU A 189 23.91 7.41 -9.85
N LEU A 190 24.25 6.15 -9.58
CA LEU A 190 24.01 5.04 -10.49
C LEU A 190 22.52 4.70 -10.60
N LEU A 191 21.82 4.69 -9.47
CA LEU A 191 20.42 4.26 -9.43
C LEU A 191 19.46 5.34 -9.94
N ARG A 192 19.78 6.64 -9.84
CA ARG A 192 18.85 7.70 -10.24
C ARG A 192 18.44 7.64 -11.71
N SER A 193 19.22 7.05 -12.61
CA SER A 193 18.85 6.95 -14.04
C SER A 193 17.82 5.86 -14.32
N PHE A 194 17.60 4.93 -13.39
CA PHE A 194 16.58 3.90 -13.55
C PHE A 194 15.20 4.48 -13.30
N GLU A 195 14.21 3.95 -13.99
CA GLU A 195 12.79 4.26 -13.74
C GLU A 195 12.24 3.40 -12.59
N HIS A 196 12.57 2.10 -12.63
CA HIS A 196 12.09 1.09 -11.70
C HIS A 196 13.13 -0.02 -11.51
N VAL A 197 12.93 -0.85 -10.49
CA VAL A 197 13.65 -2.09 -10.25
C VAL A 197 12.71 -3.25 -10.54
N SER A 198 13.10 -4.15 -11.44
CA SER A 198 12.19 -5.22 -11.87
C SER A 198 12.16 -6.40 -10.92
N GLY A 199 11.01 -6.66 -10.30
CA GLY A 199 10.82 -7.81 -9.41
C GLY A 199 11.02 -9.15 -10.11
N PRO A 200 10.39 -9.38 -11.28
CA PRO A 200 10.52 -10.64 -12.01
C PRO A 200 11.97 -10.92 -12.43
N ARG A 201 12.67 -9.90 -12.96
CA ARG A 201 14.07 -10.04 -13.39
C ARG A 201 15.00 -10.42 -12.24
N PHE A 202 14.74 -9.91 -11.04
CA PHE A 202 15.55 -10.20 -9.84
C PHE A 202 14.95 -11.28 -8.94
N LYS A 203 13.91 -12.00 -9.38
CA LYS A 203 13.21 -13.05 -8.61
C LYS A 203 12.74 -12.56 -7.22
N ARG A 204 12.30 -11.30 -7.12
CA ARG A 204 11.79 -10.69 -5.88
C ARG A 204 10.27 -10.77 -5.75
N GLY A 205 9.56 -10.87 -6.87
CA GLY A 205 8.11 -10.91 -6.93
C GLY A 205 7.59 -10.58 -8.33
N PRO A 206 6.26 -10.61 -8.54
CA PRO A 206 5.67 -10.36 -9.86
C PRO A 206 5.69 -8.89 -10.30
N GLU A 207 5.82 -7.94 -9.36
CA GLU A 207 5.72 -6.51 -9.66
C GLU A 207 7.09 -5.83 -9.76
N ASP A 208 7.14 -4.73 -10.49
CA ASP A 208 8.28 -3.82 -10.46
C ASP A 208 8.07 -2.75 -9.38
N GLU A 209 9.18 -2.20 -8.87
CA GLU A 209 9.15 -1.14 -7.86
C GLU A 209 9.71 0.17 -8.43
N PRO A 210 9.05 1.33 -8.21
CA PRO A 210 9.61 2.60 -8.63
C PRO A 210 10.94 2.85 -7.93
N ILE A 211 11.90 3.41 -8.67
CA ILE A 211 13.23 3.65 -8.12
C ILE A 211 13.20 4.58 -6.89
N GLY A 212 12.20 5.45 -6.79
CA GLY A 212 12.01 6.38 -5.68
C GLY A 212 12.00 5.69 -4.31
N LEU A 213 11.42 4.49 -4.21
CA LEU A 213 11.46 3.67 -2.98
C LEU A 213 12.89 3.26 -2.61
N VAL A 214 13.68 2.86 -3.59
CA VAL A 214 15.08 2.47 -3.37
C VAL A 214 15.92 3.68 -2.99
N LEU A 215 15.73 4.81 -3.68
CA LEU A 215 16.45 6.06 -3.38
C LEU A 215 16.09 6.60 -2.00
N GLU A 216 14.82 6.48 -1.59
CA GLU A 216 14.38 6.84 -0.25
C GLU A 216 14.95 5.90 0.82
N SER A 217 14.94 4.59 0.58
CA SER A 217 15.60 3.64 1.46
C SER A 217 17.09 3.98 1.60
N LEU A 218 17.80 4.27 0.51
CA LEU A 218 19.20 4.73 0.57
C LEU A 218 19.37 6.00 1.42
N ARG A 219 18.42 6.95 1.35
CA ARG A 219 18.43 8.16 2.18
C ARG A 219 18.29 7.82 3.66
N TRP A 220 17.38 6.93 4.04
CA TRP A 220 17.20 6.51 5.43
C TRP A 220 18.43 5.81 6.01
N HIS A 221 19.14 5.04 5.18
CA HIS A 221 20.35 4.30 5.59
C HIS A 221 21.64 5.12 5.50
N GLY A 222 21.61 6.30 4.88
CA GLY A 222 22.75 7.20 4.74
C GLY A 222 23.35 7.73 6.04
N LEU A 223 24.51 8.40 5.95
CA LEU A 223 25.08 9.14 7.09
C LEU A 223 24.06 10.21 7.54
N PHE A 224 23.69 10.20 8.81
CA PHE A 224 22.58 11.00 9.39
C PHE A 224 21.16 10.68 8.89
N GLY A 225 21.00 9.64 8.06
CA GLY A 225 19.69 9.18 7.60
C GLY A 225 18.77 8.78 8.76
N ARG A 226 17.48 9.14 8.62
CA ARG A 226 16.40 8.84 9.56
C ARG A 226 15.20 8.30 8.78
N PHE A 227 14.40 7.47 9.42
CA PHE A 227 13.12 7.03 8.88
C PHE A 227 12.12 8.18 9.00
N GLY A 228 11.82 8.83 7.89
CA GLY A 228 11.07 10.08 7.90
C GLY A 228 11.30 10.95 6.68
N GLU A 229 10.54 12.03 6.57
CA GLU A 229 10.77 13.14 5.65
C GLU A 229 11.89 14.07 6.18
N ARG A 230 12.28 15.09 5.41
CA ARG A 230 13.39 16.00 5.80
C ARG A 230 13.14 16.68 7.15
N ASP A 231 11.89 17.05 7.40
CA ASP A 231 11.47 17.81 8.58
C ASP A 231 10.50 17.03 9.50
N ASN A 232 10.24 15.74 9.18
CA ASN A 232 9.36 14.88 9.96
C ASN A 232 10.01 13.52 10.19
N ASN A 233 10.52 13.28 11.41
CA ASN A 233 11.09 12.01 11.80
C ASN A 233 9.99 11.10 12.35
N TRP A 234 9.58 10.10 11.57
CA TRP A 234 8.50 9.18 11.94
C TRP A 234 8.84 8.29 13.13
N TRP A 235 10.10 8.26 13.59
CA TRP A 235 10.48 7.60 14.85
C TRP A 235 10.34 8.46 16.11
N ALA A 236 10.16 9.78 15.97
CA ALA A 236 10.11 10.70 17.12
C ALA A 236 8.68 10.99 17.59
N ALA A 237 7.68 10.32 17.01
CA ALA A 237 6.26 10.45 17.33
C ALA A 237 5.89 9.73 18.64
#